data_AF-A0A6J1WNI6-F1
#
_entry.id   AF-A0A6J1WNI6-F1
#
_cell.length_a   1.000
_cell.length_b   1.000
_cell.length_c   1.000
_cell.angle_alpha   90.00
_cell.angle_beta   90.00
_cell.angle_gamma   90.00
#
_symmetry.space_group_name_H-M   'P 1'
#
loop_
_entity.id
_entity.type
_entity.pdbx_description
1 polymer ?
#
loop_
_entity_poly.entity_id
_entity_poly.type
_entity_poly.pdbx_seq_one_letter_code
_entity_poly.pdbx_strand_id
1 'polypeptide(L)'
;MESFLRVNETNEHFYERCTNLSYFDCSEEEMLWWMMGPRRLPLQEIIPISVVLLVIFLTGVVGNVAVCVVIVRHPGMHTATNYYLFSLALSDLLLLLFGEYVFLII
;
A
#
# COMPACT_ATOMS: atom_id res chain seq x y z
N MET A 1 -17.30 8.46 -5.38
CA MET A 1 -18.65 8.58 -4.78
C MET A 1 -19.58 9.20 -5.80
N GLU A 2 -19.13 10.26 -6.48
CA GLU A 2 -19.75 10.90 -7.66
C GLU A 2 -20.20 9.97 -8.81
N SER A 3 -19.68 8.74 -8.93
CA SER A 3 -20.01 7.86 -10.07
C SER A 3 -21.39 7.21 -9.97
N PHE A 4 -21.98 7.10 -8.77
CA PHE A 4 -23.28 6.45 -8.54
C PHE A 4 -24.39 7.44 -8.14
N LEU A 5 -24.05 8.72 -7.91
CA LEU A 5 -25.04 9.77 -7.67
C LEU A 5 -25.71 10.14 -9.00
N ARG A 6 -27.05 10.21 -9.02
CA ARG A 6 -27.76 10.84 -10.14
C ARG A 6 -27.39 12.32 -10.22
N VAL A 7 -27.52 12.93 -11.40
CA VAL A 7 -27.09 14.31 -11.74
C VAL A 7 -27.60 15.40 -10.77
N ASN A 8 -28.64 15.13 -9.99
CA ASN A 8 -29.21 16.07 -9.01
C ASN A 8 -29.46 15.42 -7.64
N GLU A 9 -28.64 14.44 -7.27
CA GLU A 9 -28.79 13.65 -6.04
C GLU A 9 -27.62 13.89 -5.09
N THR A 10 -27.93 14.07 -3.79
CA THR A 10 -26.94 14.20 -2.73
C THR A 10 -26.64 12.83 -2.11
N ASN A 11 -25.52 12.72 -1.40
CA ASN A 11 -25.15 11.50 -0.67
C ASN A 11 -26.23 11.06 0.35
N GLU A 12 -26.97 12.01 0.92
CA GLU A 12 -28.05 11.71 1.87
C GLU A 12 -29.26 11.09 1.17
N HIS A 13 -29.66 11.63 0.02
CA HIS A 13 -30.75 11.05 -0.79
C HIS A 13 -30.39 9.65 -1.30
N PHE A 14 -29.13 9.47 -1.71
CA PHE A 14 -28.62 8.16 -2.11
C PHE A 14 -28.64 7.17 -0.93
N TYR A 15 -28.18 7.59 0.25
CA TYR A 15 -28.24 6.77 1.46
C TYR A 15 -29.67 6.38 1.83
N GLU A 16 -30.59 7.33 1.81
CA GLU A 16 -31.99 7.10 2.15
C GLU A 16 -32.63 6.09 1.18
N ARG A 17 -32.39 6.21 -0.13
CA ARG A 17 -32.89 5.25 -1.13
C ARG A 17 -32.33 3.84 -0.95
N CYS A 18 -31.08 3.71 -0.51
CA CYS A 18 -30.42 2.43 -0.29
C CYS A 18 -30.64 1.84 1.11
N THR A 19 -31.23 2.58 2.06
CA THR A 19 -31.45 2.08 3.44
C THR A 19 -32.90 2.11 3.90
N ASN A 20 -33.79 2.73 3.13
CA ASN A 20 -35.21 2.75 3.44
C ASN A 20 -35.88 1.42 3.09
N LEU A 21 -36.22 0.65 4.13
CA LEU A 21 -36.84 -0.67 4.00
C LEU A 21 -38.25 -0.63 3.37
N SER A 22 -38.95 0.51 3.48
CA SER A 22 -40.29 0.66 2.92
C SER A 22 -40.28 0.94 1.41
N TYR A 23 -39.18 1.49 0.88
CA TYR A 23 -39.03 1.82 -0.54
C TYR A 23 -37.55 1.74 -0.91
N PHE A 24 -37.13 0.56 -1.36
CA PHE A 24 -35.76 0.26 -1.74
C PHE A 24 -35.61 0.36 -3.27
N ASP A 25 -34.93 1.39 -3.75
CA ASP A 25 -34.67 1.65 -5.18
C ASP A 25 -33.16 1.77 -5.43
N CYS A 26 -32.41 0.76 -4.97
CA CYS A 26 -30.95 0.70 -5.02
C CYS A 26 -30.49 -0.65 -5.58
N SER A 27 -29.51 -0.64 -6.48
CA SER A 27 -28.91 -1.84 -7.08
C SER A 27 -27.83 -2.45 -6.16
N GLU A 28 -27.47 -3.72 -6.41
CA GLU A 28 -26.39 -4.39 -5.67
C GLU A 28 -25.06 -3.64 -5.82
N GLU A 29 -24.78 -3.08 -7.00
CA GLU A 29 -23.54 -2.33 -7.24
C GLU A 29 -23.50 -1.03 -6.42
N GLU A 30 -24.61 -0.29 -6.37
CA GLU A 30 -24.74 0.93 -5.57
C GLU A 30 -24.55 0.63 -4.07
N MET A 31 -25.18 -0.44 -3.57
CA MET A 31 -25.07 -0.86 -2.17
C MET A 31 -23.65 -1.35 -1.83
N LEU A 32 -23.04 -2.16 -2.70
CA LEU A 32 -21.66 -2.61 -2.53
C LEU A 32 -20.69 -1.45 -2.50
N TRP A 33 -20.88 -0.45 -3.39
CA TRP A 33 -20.05 0.74 -3.41
C TRP A 33 -20.25 1.60 -2.17
N TRP A 34 -21.48 1.69 -1.66
CA TRP A 34 -21.76 2.41 -0.41
C TRP A 34 -21.05 1.79 0.80
N MET A 35 -20.99 0.45 0.88
CA MET A 35 -20.31 -0.24 1.98
C MET A 35 -18.79 -0.34 1.81
N MET A 36 -18.29 -0.58 0.59
CA MET A 36 -16.87 -0.85 0.32
C MET A 36 -16.08 0.36 -0.18
N GLY A 37 -16.77 1.40 -0.66
CA GLY A 37 -16.14 2.57 -1.27
C GLY A 37 -15.54 2.32 -2.65
N PRO A 38 -14.75 3.28 -3.17
CA PRO A 38 -14.08 3.14 -4.45
C PRO A 38 -13.12 1.95 -4.47
N ARG A 39 -13.26 1.07 -5.46
CA ARG A 39 -12.33 -0.05 -5.70
C ARG A 39 -10.90 0.38 -6.04
N ARG A 40 -10.68 1.63 -6.45
CA ARG A 40 -9.39 2.15 -6.90
C ARG A 40 -9.19 3.51 -6.25
N LEU A 41 -8.11 3.66 -5.47
CA LEU A 41 -7.71 4.98 -5.00
C LEU A 41 -7.21 5.81 -6.20
N PRO A 42 -7.44 7.14 -6.20
CA PRO A 42 -6.94 7.99 -7.25
C PRO A 42 -5.41 7.88 -7.35
N LEU A 43 -4.88 7.84 -8.58
CA LEU A 43 -3.42 7.76 -8.85
C LEU A 43 -2.62 8.83 -8.11
N GLN A 44 -3.26 9.97 -7.82
CA GLN A 44 -2.66 11.10 -7.11
C GLN A 44 -2.25 10.78 -5.66
N GLU A 45 -2.93 9.85 -4.99
CA GLU A 45 -2.55 9.41 -3.63
C GLU A 45 -1.54 8.26 -3.65
N ILE A 46 -1.56 7.44 -4.70
CA ILE A 46 -0.68 6.28 -4.90
C ILE A 46 0.77 6.73 -5.17
N ILE A 47 0.95 7.75 -6.01
CA ILE A 47 2.26 8.28 -6.40
C ILE A 47 3.13 8.73 -5.21
N PRO A 48 2.68 9.61 -4.30
CA PRO A 48 3.51 10.08 -3.20
C PRO A 48 3.91 8.96 -2.24
N ILE A 49 3.03 7.98 -2.01
CA ILE A 49 3.31 6.82 -1.17
C ILE A 49 4.42 5.97 -1.79
N SER A 50 4.34 5.68 -3.10
CA SER A 50 5.40 4.97 -3.83
C SER A 50 6.74 5.71 -3.75
N VAL A 51 6.75 7.04 -3.95
CA VAL A 51 7.99 7.83 -3.87
C VAL A 51 8.62 7.77 -2.48
N VAL A 52 7.83 7.89 -1.41
CA VAL A 52 8.34 7.80 -0.03
C VAL A 52 8.91 6.41 0.25
N LEU A 53 8.23 5.35 -0.20
CA LEU A 53 8.71 3.98 -0.05
C LEU A 53 10.02 3.73 -0.82
N LEU A 54 10.17 4.30 -2.02
CA LEU A 54 11.42 4.25 -2.79
C LEU A 54 12.58 4.96 -2.06
N VAL A 55 12.33 6.09 -1.41
CA VAL A 55 13.36 6.80 -0.63
C VAL A 55 13.76 5.98 0.60
N ILE A 56 12.79 5.37 1.29
CA ILE A 56 13.06 4.47 2.42
C ILE A 56 13.84 3.23 1.93
N PHE A 57 13.52 2.70 0.76
CA PHE A 57 14.25 1.61 0.11
C PHE A 57 15.73 1.98 -0.12
N LEU A 58 16.00 3.14 -0.74
CA LEU A 58 17.37 3.57 -1.01
C LEU A 58 18.16 3.80 0.28
N THR A 59 17.54 4.41 1.29
CA THR A 59 18.20 4.62 2.60
C THR A 59 18.43 3.31 3.36
N GLY A 60 17.51 2.35 3.27
CA GLY A 60 17.67 0.98 3.79
C GLY A 60 18.81 0.22 3.11
N VAL A 61 18.91 0.30 1.78
CA VAL A 61 20.03 -0.31 1.01
C VAL A 61 21.36 0.32 1.43
N VAL A 62 21.44 1.65 1.44
CA VAL A 62 22.67 2.38 1.78
C VAL A 62 23.07 2.12 3.24
N GLY A 63 22.11 2.12 4.17
CA GLY A 63 22.34 1.82 5.58
C GLY A 63 22.87 0.41 5.81
N ASN A 64 22.26 -0.59 5.14
CA ASN A 64 22.69 -1.97 5.23
C ASN A 64 24.09 -2.19 4.61
N VAL A 65 24.37 -1.58 3.44
CA VAL A 65 25.69 -1.66 2.80
C VAL A 65 26.76 -0.94 3.61
N ALA A 66 26.47 0.23 4.20
CA ALA A 66 27.39 0.99 5.02
C ALA A 66 27.81 0.19 6.28
N VAL A 67 26.86 -0.48 6.93
CA VAL A 67 27.13 -1.37 8.07
C VAL A 67 27.99 -2.56 7.63
N CYS A 68 27.71 -3.17 6.47
CA CYS A 68 28.57 -4.23 5.90
C CYS A 68 30.01 -3.75 5.66
N VAL A 69 30.20 -2.55 5.10
CA VAL A 69 31.54 -1.98 4.81
C VAL A 69 32.32 -1.67 6.09
N VAL A 70 31.65 -1.11 7.10
CA VAL A 70 32.24 -0.82 8.41
C VAL A 70 32.68 -2.10 9.12
N ILE A 71 31.86 -3.15 9.08
CA ILE A 71 32.17 -4.44 9.70
C ILE A 71 33.33 -5.15 8.98
N VAL A 72 33.38 -5.09 7.65
CA VAL A 72 34.51 -5.63 6.85
C VAL A 72 35.85 -4.97 7.21
N ARG A 73 35.84 -3.73 7.72
CA ARG A 73 37.07 -3.04 8.13
C ARG A 73 37.65 -3.46 9.47
N HIS A 74 36.96 -4.29 10.27
CA HIS A 74 37.51 -4.85 11.52
C HIS A 74 37.46 -6.40 11.52
N PRO A 75 38.50 -7.08 11.00
CA PRO A 75 38.52 -8.52 10.80
C PRO A 75 39.00 -9.27 12.05
N GLY A 76 38.26 -9.18 13.16
CA GLY A 76 38.63 -9.78 14.45
C GLY A 76 38.07 -11.18 14.75
N MET A 77 37.04 -11.64 14.05
CA MET A 77 36.53 -13.02 14.15
C MET A 77 35.74 -13.40 12.88
N HIS A 78 36.16 -14.45 12.19
CA HIS A 78 35.47 -14.98 11.01
C HIS A 78 34.21 -15.77 11.39
N THR A 79 33.18 -15.68 10.52
CA THR A 79 32.13 -16.69 10.21
C THR A 79 31.06 -17.08 11.24
N ALA A 80 29.82 -16.55 11.10
CA ALA A 80 28.51 -17.20 11.34
C ALA A 80 27.36 -16.15 11.45
N THR A 81 27.64 -14.96 11.99
CA THR A 81 26.62 -13.92 12.24
C THR A 81 26.23 -13.10 10.98
N ASN A 82 27.08 -13.07 9.95
CA ASN A 82 26.93 -12.15 8.81
C ASN A 82 25.93 -12.62 7.73
N TYR A 83 25.61 -13.92 7.68
CA TYR A 83 24.56 -14.45 6.79
C TYR A 83 23.16 -14.08 7.29
N TYR A 84 23.00 -13.90 8.61
CA TYR A 84 21.72 -13.54 9.21
C TYR A 84 21.35 -12.08 8.92
N LEU A 85 22.31 -11.15 9.01
CA LEU A 85 22.09 -9.75 8.67
C LEU A 85 21.87 -9.53 7.17
N PHE A 86 22.59 -10.27 6.31
CA PHE A 86 22.36 -10.24 4.86
C PHE A 86 20.99 -10.83 4.49
N SER A 87 20.60 -11.97 5.07
CA SER A 87 19.28 -12.56 4.84
C SER A 87 18.15 -11.71 5.42
N LEU A 88 18.36 -10.99 6.54
CA LEU A 88 17.39 -10.03 7.08
C LEU A 88 17.18 -8.88 6.09
N ALA A 89 18.27 -8.27 5.61
CA ALA A 89 18.22 -7.21 4.60
C ALA A 89 17.62 -7.69 3.27
N LEU A 90 17.91 -8.92 2.85
CA LEU A 90 17.32 -9.52 1.66
C LEU A 90 15.82 -9.78 1.86
N SER A 91 15.39 -10.18 3.06
CA SER A 91 13.97 -10.32 3.41
C SER A 91 13.23 -9.00 3.39
N ASP A 92 13.82 -7.93 3.95
CA ASP A 92 13.24 -6.58 3.90
C ASP A 92 13.16 -6.04 2.46
N LEU A 93 14.19 -6.28 1.64
CA LEU A 93 14.18 -5.94 0.21
C LEU A 93 13.10 -6.71 -0.55
N LEU A 94 12.96 -8.02 -0.29
CA LEU A 94 11.94 -8.86 -0.94
C LEU A 94 10.52 -8.51 -0.49
N LEU A 95 10.31 -8.21 0.80
CA LEU A 95 9.02 -7.74 1.33
C LEU A 95 8.61 -6.41 0.73
N LEU A 96 9.55 -5.47 0.60
CA LEU A 96 9.30 -4.16 -0.02
C LEU A 96 9.04 -4.28 -1.52
N LEU A 97 9.82 -5.09 -2.24
CA LEU A 97 9.60 -5.35 -3.67
C LEU A 97 8.24 -6.03 -3.89
N PHE A 98 7.94 -7.13 -3.19
CA PHE A 98 6.63 -7.79 -3.32
C PHE A 98 5.48 -6.87 -2.94
N GLY A 99 5.66 -5.99 -1.93
CA GLY A 99 4.66 -5.00 -1.55
C GLY A 99 4.36 -4.00 -2.66
N GLU A 100 5.40 -3.44 -3.30
CA GLU A 100 5.23 -2.50 -4.41
C GLU A 100 4.65 -3.18 -5.66
N TYR A 101 5.10 -4.40 -5.99
CA TYR A 101 4.54 -5.17 -7.11
C TYR A 101 3.07 -5.56 -6.87
N VAL A 102 2.71 -6.00 -5.66
CA VAL A 102 1.33 -6.29 -5.29
C VAL A 102 0.46 -5.03 -5.34
N PHE A 103 0.99 -3.92 -4.85
CA PHE A 103 0.30 -2.62 -4.89
C PHE A 103 0.11 -2.11 -6.32
N LEU A 104 1.02 -2.41 -7.24
CA LEU A 104 0.93 -2.05 -8.66
C LEU A 104 -0.01 -2.96 -9.48
N ILE A 105 -0.35 -4.14 -8.96
CA ILE A 105 -1.23 -5.12 -9.60
C ILE A 105 -2.70 -4.96 -9.15
N ILE A 106 -2.96 -4.31 -8.02
CA ILE A 106 -4.31 -4.02 -7.47
C ILE A 106 -4.90 -2.74 -8.09
#